data_AF-A0A354XN64-F1
#
_entry.id   AF-A0A354XN64-F1
#
_cell.length_a   1.000
_cell.length_b   1.000
_cell.length_c   1.000
_cell.angle_alpha   90.00
_cell.angle_beta   90.00
_cell.angle_gamma   90.00
#
_symmetry.space_group_name_H-M   'P 1'
#
loop_
_entity.id
_entity.type
_entity.pdbx_description
1 polymer ?
#
loop_
_entity_poly.entity_id
_entity_poly.type
_entity_poly.pdbx_seq_one_letter_code
_entity_poly.pdbx_strand_id
1 'polypeptide(L)'
;LTHNWGTETQQDFAYHDGNAEPQGFGHICFNVPDLEAAQAWFDEHDVTFVKRADQGKMKDVIFVKDPDGYWIEVIQADRMAAMGD
;
A
#
# COMPACT_ATOMS: atom_id res chain seq x y z
N LEU A 1 6.25 -10.26 -4.50
CA LEU A 1 5.85 -11.04 -3.31
C LEU A 1 6.13 -12.50 -3.57
N THR A 2 6.88 -13.14 -2.69
CA THR A 2 7.10 -14.59 -2.72
C THR A 2 6.88 -15.15 -1.33
N HIS A 3 6.35 -16.36 -1.25
CA HIS A 3 6.43 -17.14 -0.03
C HIS A 3 7.64 -18.06 -0.13
N ASN A 4 8.62 -17.85 0.74
CA ASN A 4 9.84 -18.65 0.76
C ASN A 4 9.69 -19.76 1.81
N TRP A 5 9.44 -20.99 1.35
CA TRP A 5 9.29 -22.16 2.22
C TRP A 5 10.47 -22.33 3.18
N GLY A 6 10.18 -22.60 4.46
CA GLY A 6 11.17 -22.75 5.53
C GLY A 6 11.48 -21.47 6.31
N THR A 7 10.87 -20.34 5.95
CA THR A 7 11.00 -19.07 6.70
C THR A 7 10.00 -18.95 7.85
N GLU A 8 8.98 -19.79 7.90
CA GLU A 8 7.87 -19.76 8.88
C GLU A 8 8.34 -20.03 10.32
N THR A 9 9.46 -20.73 10.47
CA THR A 9 10.06 -21.06 11.78
C THR A 9 11.23 -20.15 12.16
N GLN A 10 11.57 -19.16 11.33
CA GLN A 10 12.69 -18.24 11.57
C GLN A 10 12.17 -16.96 12.21
N GLN A 11 12.30 -16.82 13.54
CA GLN A 11 11.74 -15.70 14.29
C GLN A 11 12.24 -14.32 13.85
N ASP A 12 13.49 -14.25 13.38
CA ASP A 12 14.13 -13.00 12.95
C ASP A 12 14.05 -12.76 11.43
N PHE A 13 13.33 -13.62 10.69
CA PHE A 13 13.22 -13.47 9.25
C PHE A 13 12.24 -12.34 8.90
N ALA A 14 12.66 -11.46 7.99
CA ALA A 14 11.83 -10.43 7.41
C ALA A 14 12.04 -10.38 5.89
N TYR A 15 10.94 -10.19 5.16
CA TYR A 15 11.02 -9.93 3.73
C TYR A 15 11.55 -8.51 3.48
N HIS A 16 12.29 -8.33 2.38
CA HIS A 16 12.65 -7.01 1.91
C HIS A 16 11.46 -6.40 1.16
N ASP A 17 11.00 -5.23 1.60
CA ASP A 17 9.81 -4.57 1.06
C ASP A 17 10.02 -3.94 -0.34
N GLY A 18 11.28 -3.74 -0.72
CA GLY A 18 11.71 -3.17 -2.00
C GLY A 18 11.74 -1.63 -2.06
N ASN A 19 11.22 -0.95 -1.04
CA ASN A 19 11.25 0.51 -0.91
C ASN A 19 12.42 1.00 -0.03
N ALA A 20 13.00 0.11 0.80
CA ALA A 20 14.31 0.31 1.42
C ALA A 20 15.47 0.05 0.44
N GLU A 21 16.69 0.48 0.79
CA GLU A 21 17.89 0.19 0.01
C GLU A 21 18.35 -1.27 0.20
N PRO A 22 18.70 -2.01 -0.87
CA PRO A 22 18.65 -1.62 -2.27
C PRO A 22 17.21 -1.62 -2.82
N GLN A 23 16.84 -0.53 -3.49
CA GLN A 23 15.48 -0.37 -4.01
C GLN A 23 15.20 -1.29 -5.21
N GLY A 24 13.93 -1.69 -5.35
CA GLY A 24 13.49 -2.56 -6.44
C GLY A 24 11.97 -2.55 -6.60
N PHE A 25 11.30 -3.59 -6.11
CA PHE A 25 9.84 -3.65 -6.11
C PHE A 25 9.22 -2.47 -5.34
N GLY A 26 8.21 -1.81 -5.93
CA GLY A 26 7.55 -0.67 -5.29
C GLY A 26 6.32 -1.08 -4.48
N HIS A 27 5.26 -1.50 -5.16
CA HIS A 27 3.97 -1.80 -4.55
C HIS A 27 3.08 -2.61 -5.49
N ILE A 28 1.99 -3.14 -4.94
CA ILE A 28 0.81 -3.56 -5.71
C ILE A 28 -0.26 -2.47 -5.65
N CYS A 29 -1.22 -2.49 -6.57
CA CYS A 29 -2.29 -1.50 -6.65
C CYS A 29 -3.66 -2.17 -6.69
N PHE A 30 -4.59 -1.68 -5.87
CA PHE A 30 -6.00 -2.05 -5.91
C PHE A 30 -6.86 -0.85 -6.33
N ASN A 31 -7.75 -1.09 -7.28
CA ASN A 31 -8.82 -0.17 -7.60
C ASN A 31 -10.06 -0.48 -6.76
N VAL A 32 -10.59 0.52 -6.07
CA VAL A 32 -11.81 0.43 -5.26
C VAL A 32 -12.90 1.31 -5.86
N PRO A 33 -14.19 0.99 -5.60
CA PRO A 33 -15.30 1.83 -6.07
C PRO A 33 -15.46 3.13 -5.29
N ASP A 34 -14.99 3.18 -4.04
CA ASP A 34 -15.07 4.35 -3.16
C ASP A 34 -13.81 4.45 -2.30
N LEU A 35 -12.98 5.46 -2.57
CA LEU A 35 -11.71 5.67 -1.88
C LEU A 35 -11.89 6.15 -0.43
N GLU A 36 -12.91 6.96 -0.18
CA GLU A 36 -13.18 7.52 1.15
C GLU A 36 -13.67 6.43 2.09
N ALA A 37 -14.58 5.58 1.61
CA ALA A 37 -15.03 4.40 2.35
C ALA A 37 -13.87 3.43 2.65
N ALA A 38 -12.99 3.19 1.67
CA ALA A 38 -11.80 2.36 1.88
C ALA A 38 -10.87 2.97 2.95
N GLN A 39 -10.64 4.28 2.91
CA GLN A 39 -9.82 4.96 3.91
C GLN A 39 -10.42 4.87 5.32
N ALA A 40 -11.73 5.08 5.45
CA ALA A 40 -12.42 4.97 6.74
C ALA A 40 -12.35 3.54 7.29
N TRP A 41 -12.48 2.53 6.42
CA TRP A 41 -12.32 1.13 6.81
C TRP A 41 -10.90 0.85 7.32
N PHE A 42 -9.88 1.37 6.64
CA PHE A 42 -8.48 1.27 7.09
C PHE A 42 -8.25 1.93 8.45
N ASP A 43 -8.86 3.08 8.72
CA ASP A 43 -8.81 3.73 10.03
C ASP A 43 -9.46 2.88 11.14
N GLU A 44 -10.64 2.31 10.87
CA GLU A 44 -11.36 1.47 11.83
C GLU A 44 -10.59 0.19 12.21
N HIS A 45 -9.72 -0.28 11.31
CA HIS A 45 -8.97 -1.53 11.46
C HIS A 45 -7.49 -1.30 11.78
N ASP A 46 -7.11 -0.09 12.20
CA ASP A 46 -5.74 0.28 12.60
C ASP A 46 -4.67 -0.06 11.53
N VAL A 47 -5.03 0.07 10.25
CA VAL A 47 -4.10 -0.19 9.14
C VAL A 47 -3.03 0.89 9.11
N THR A 48 -1.78 0.48 8.89
CA THR A 48 -0.65 1.40 8.87
C THR A 48 -0.58 2.18 7.56
N PHE A 49 -0.81 3.49 7.61
CA PHE A 49 -0.70 4.37 6.45
C PHE A 49 0.75 4.81 6.20
N VAL A 50 1.18 4.71 4.94
CA VAL A 50 2.34 5.42 4.41
C VAL A 50 1.94 6.83 3.95
N LYS A 51 0.77 6.92 3.30
CA LYS A 51 0.20 8.16 2.76
C LYS A 51 -1.32 8.07 2.73
N ARG A 52 -1.99 9.12 3.21
CA ARG A 52 -3.44 9.26 3.13
C ARG A 52 -3.88 9.97 1.84
N ALA A 53 -5.15 9.82 1.45
CA ALA A 53 -5.69 10.38 0.21
C ALA A 53 -5.54 11.91 0.14
N ASP A 54 -5.61 12.57 1.29
CA ASP A 54 -5.51 14.01 1.45
C ASP A 54 -4.07 14.51 1.69
N GLN A 55 -3.08 13.62 1.72
CA GLN A 55 -1.67 13.96 1.96
C GLN A 55 -0.85 14.00 0.68
N GLY A 56 0.19 14.85 0.67
CA GLY A 56 1.09 15.01 -0.47
C GLY A 56 0.53 15.86 -1.61
N LYS A 57 1.30 15.89 -2.72
CA LYS A 57 0.96 16.64 -3.94
C LYS A 57 -0.13 15.94 -4.76
N MET A 58 -0.06 14.61 -4.83
CA MET A 58 -1.03 13.77 -5.52
C MET A 58 -2.16 13.43 -4.54
N LYS A 59 -3.30 14.09 -4.70
CA LYS A 59 -4.53 13.78 -3.94
C LYS A 59 -5.19 12.52 -4.48
N ASP A 60 -6.14 11.97 -3.73
CA ASP A 60 -6.96 10.82 -4.11
C ASP A 60 -6.17 9.52 -4.37
N VAL A 61 -5.01 9.37 -3.70
CA VAL A 61 -4.20 8.15 -3.70
C VAL A 61 -3.79 7.79 -2.28
N ILE A 62 -4.06 6.57 -1.86
CA ILE A 62 -3.68 6.05 -0.54
C ILE A 62 -2.52 5.06 -0.72
N PHE A 63 -1.56 5.09 0.19
CA PHE A 63 -0.60 4.00 0.39
C PHE A 63 -0.70 3.49 1.82
N VAL A 64 -0.90 2.18 1.96
CA VAL A 64 -0.86 1.46 3.25
C VAL A 64 0.24 0.41 3.25
N LYS A 65 0.53 -0.14 4.43
CA LYS A 65 1.42 -1.30 4.60
C LYS A 65 0.65 -2.54 4.97
N ASP A 66 1.09 -3.67 4.45
CA ASP A 66 0.72 -4.98 4.99
C ASP A 66 1.60 -5.34 6.22
N PRO A 67 1.34 -6.49 6.89
CA PRO A 67 2.14 -6.91 8.04
C PRO A 67 3.62 -7.16 7.74
N ASP A 68 3.97 -7.49 6.49
CA ASP A 68 5.37 -7.67 6.04
C ASP A 68 6.04 -6.34 5.66
N GLY A 69 5.28 -5.23 5.68
CA GLY A 69 5.76 -3.89 5.38
C GLY A 69 5.68 -3.49 3.91
N TYR A 70 5.18 -4.36 3.02
CA TYR A 70 4.99 -4.06 1.61
C TYR A 70 3.98 -2.93 1.43
N TRP A 71 4.25 -2.05 0.48
CA TRP A 71 3.35 -0.95 0.16
C TRP A 71 2.22 -1.44 -0.74
N ILE A 72 1.02 -0.98 -0.42
CA ILE A 72 -0.19 -1.23 -1.20
C ILE A 72 -0.78 0.13 -1.56
N GLU A 73 -0.87 0.39 -2.86
CA GLU A 73 -1.56 1.55 -3.42
C GLU A 73 -3.06 1.26 -3.52
N VAL A 74 -3.88 2.22 -3.14
CA VAL A 74 -5.34 2.15 -3.29
C VAL A 74 -5.82 3.42 -3.99
N ILE A 75 -6.55 3.23 -5.10
CA ILE A 75 -7.08 4.30 -5.95
C ILE A 75 -8.55 4.08 -6.31
N GLN A 76 -9.20 5.14 -6.77
CA GLN A 76 -10.50 5.09 -7.44
C GLN A 76 -10.30 5.57 -8.89
N ALA A 77 -10.47 4.68 -9.87
CA ALA A 77 -10.07 4.94 -11.25
C ALA A 77 -10.72 6.19 -11.89
N ASP A 78 -11.98 6.48 -11.54
CA ASP A 78 -12.70 7.67 -11.99
C ASP A 78 -12.12 8.98 -11.43
N ARG A 79 -11.58 8.98 -10.20
CA ARG A 79 -10.86 10.13 -9.63
C ARG A 79 -9.49 10.33 -10.28
N MET A 80 -8.89 9.28 -10.83
CA MET A 80 -7.61 9.35 -11.53
C MET A 80 -7.73 9.78 -12.99
N ALA A 81 -8.93 9.65 -13.60
CA ALA A 81 -9.13 9.89 -15.02
C ALA A 81 -8.75 11.32 -15.47
N ALA A 82 -8.91 12.31 -14.60
CA ALA A 82 -8.59 13.72 -14.90
C ALA A 82 -7.11 14.09 -14.69
N MET A 83 -6.26 13.17 -14.23
CA MET A 83 -4.87 13.45 -13.89
C MET A 83 -3.88 13.23 -15.04
N GLY A 84 -4.34 12.68 -16.17
CA GLY A 84 -3.52 12.40 -17.35
C GLY A 84 -3.54 13.48 -18.45
N ASP A 85 -4.30 14.56 -18.26
CA ASP A 85 -4.44 15.68 -19.19
C ASP A 85 -3.45 16.83 -18.94
#